data_AF-A0A5N6SFT8-F1
#
_entry.id   AF-A0A5N6SFT8-F1
#
_cell.length_a   1.000
_cell.length_b   1.000
_cell.length_c   1.000
_cell.angle_alpha   90.00
_cell.angle_beta   90.00
_cell.angle_gamma   90.00
#
_symmetry.space_group_name_H-M   'P 1'
#
loop_
_entity.id
_entity.type
_entity.pdbx_description
1 polymer ?
#
loop_
_entity_poly.entity_id
_entity_poly.type
_entity_poly.pdbx_seq_one_letter_code
_entity_poly.pdbx_strand_id
1 'polypeptide(L)'
;MSFWPNGKRLRVRFLWDTAYIKEKIRQYTQVWEKYANIDFRFVETGPAEIRIAFKDDGSGSYVGTENTRIPAEEPTMNFGSFDRNTREEEFSRTTIHEFGHALGCIHEHQSPAAEIKWDEGRLLEYFKPWSKETIEHNIISKYAQGAVVNTAFDMRPIMLYFFPASITTNNLSTPLNSVLSDQDKTFINSIYPFQNRAKGSFYSFSTLENRPWYPPMFLNPSRSNMTQPTYKPRR
;
A
#
# COMPACT_ATOMS: atom_id res chain seq x y z
N MET A 1 -0.25 -16.07 5.50
CA MET A 1 0.16 -14.68 5.23
C MET A 1 0.06 -14.46 3.72
N SER A 2 -0.41 -13.29 3.29
CA SER A 2 -0.75 -13.02 1.88
C SER A 2 0.37 -12.29 1.12
N PHE A 3 1.63 -12.38 1.54
CA PHE A 3 2.74 -11.73 0.82
C PHE A 3 3.09 -12.45 -0.49
N TRP A 4 3.59 -11.69 -1.47
CA TRP A 4 4.06 -12.26 -2.73
C TRP A 4 5.43 -12.94 -2.58
N PRO A 5 5.83 -13.80 -3.53
CA PRO A 5 7.22 -14.24 -3.59
C PRO A 5 8.19 -13.05 -3.77
N ASN A 6 9.31 -13.07 -3.06
CA ASN A 6 10.33 -12.02 -3.19
C ASN A 6 10.87 -11.94 -4.63
N GLY A 7 11.03 -10.73 -5.17
CA GLY A 7 11.45 -10.49 -6.55
C GLY A 7 10.36 -10.65 -7.60
N LYS A 8 9.09 -10.85 -7.19
CA LYS A 8 7.96 -11.04 -8.11
C LYS A 8 7.75 -9.82 -9.00
N ARG A 9 7.53 -10.10 -10.28
CA ARG A 9 6.99 -9.14 -11.25
C ARG A 9 5.46 -9.18 -11.19
N LEU A 10 4.84 -8.12 -10.69
CA LEU A 10 3.39 -8.01 -10.55
C LEU A 10 2.84 -7.24 -11.74
N ARG A 11 1.96 -7.88 -12.51
CA ARG A 11 1.29 -7.20 -13.62
C ARG A 11 0.16 -6.35 -13.08
N VAL A 12 0.12 -5.11 -13.53
CA VAL A 12 -0.88 -4.12 -13.15
C VAL A 12 -1.61 -3.69 -14.42
N ARG A 13 -2.95 -3.72 -14.40
CA ARG A 13 -3.77 -3.30 -15.54
C ARG A 13 -4.83 -2.32 -15.09
N PHE A 14 -5.02 -1.24 -15.83
CA PHE A 14 -6.15 -0.33 -15.65
C PHE A 14 -7.35 -0.83 -16.46
N LEU A 15 -8.52 -0.86 -15.85
CA LEU A 15 -9.75 -1.30 -16.52
C LEU A 15 -10.44 -0.17 -17.31
N TRP A 16 -10.07 1.09 -17.07
CA TRP A 16 -10.59 2.27 -17.78
C TRP A 16 -9.51 3.28 -18.13
N ASP A 17 -9.83 4.25 -18.99
CA ASP A 17 -8.83 5.11 -19.64
C ASP A 17 -8.89 6.59 -19.22
N THR A 18 -8.06 6.96 -18.24
CA THR A 18 -7.74 8.35 -17.90
C THR A 18 -6.21 8.55 -17.85
N ALA A 19 -5.60 8.91 -18.98
CA ALA A 19 -4.14 8.97 -19.13
C ALA A 19 -3.40 9.73 -18.01
N TYR A 20 -3.93 10.89 -17.57
CA TYR A 20 -3.31 11.69 -16.50
C TYR A 20 -3.30 10.98 -15.14
N ILE A 21 -4.45 10.43 -14.72
CA ILE A 21 -4.58 9.74 -13.43
C ILE A 21 -3.75 8.45 -13.43
N LYS A 22 -3.76 7.71 -14.55
CA LYS A 22 -2.90 6.53 -14.74
C LYS A 22 -1.43 6.86 -14.52
N GLU A 23 -0.95 7.97 -15.06
CA GLU A 23 0.45 8.38 -14.91
C GLU A 23 0.78 8.71 -13.44
N LYS A 24 -0.11 9.40 -12.73
CA LYS A 24 0.05 9.66 -11.30
C LYS A 24 0.09 8.38 -10.48
N ILE A 25 -0.80 7.43 -10.76
CA ILE A 25 -0.79 6.12 -10.09
C ILE A 25 0.52 5.38 -10.36
N ARG A 26 0.97 5.32 -11.62
CA ARG A 26 2.26 4.70 -11.99
C ARG A 26 3.41 5.34 -11.21
N GLN A 27 3.47 6.67 -11.19
CA GLN A 27 4.49 7.44 -10.49
C GLN A 27 4.58 7.08 -9.00
N TYR A 28 3.45 7.07 -8.28
CA TYR A 28 3.45 6.83 -6.83
C TYR A 28 3.53 5.35 -6.45
N THR A 29 3.08 4.44 -7.31
CA THR A 29 3.27 2.99 -7.14
C THR A 29 4.75 2.62 -7.04
N GLN A 30 5.58 3.21 -7.90
CA GLN A 30 7.02 2.93 -7.97
C GLN A 30 7.82 3.36 -6.73
N VAL A 31 7.20 4.10 -5.79
CA VAL A 31 7.83 4.43 -4.51
C VAL A 31 8.16 3.17 -3.72
N TRP A 32 7.31 2.14 -3.77
CA TRP A 32 7.54 0.87 -3.10
C TRP A 32 8.77 0.11 -3.63
N GLU A 33 9.02 0.16 -4.94
CA GLU A 33 10.15 -0.54 -5.59
C GLU A 33 11.52 -0.02 -5.14
N LYS A 34 11.57 1.15 -4.50
CA LYS A 34 12.81 1.69 -3.89
C LYS A 34 13.21 0.94 -2.62
N TYR A 35 12.26 0.28 -1.96
CA TYR A 35 12.44 -0.32 -0.64
C TYR A 35 12.09 -1.81 -0.60
N ALA A 36 11.28 -2.26 -1.55
CA ALA A 36 10.85 -3.65 -1.70
C ALA A 36 11.39 -4.23 -3.01
N ASN A 37 11.93 -5.45 -2.96
CA ASN A 37 12.29 -6.22 -4.14
C ASN A 37 11.03 -6.80 -4.81
N ILE A 38 10.23 -5.92 -5.40
CA ILE A 38 9.05 -6.18 -6.23
C ILE A 38 9.16 -5.30 -7.48
N ASP A 39 8.50 -5.71 -8.56
CA ASP A 39 8.55 -5.03 -9.86
C ASP A 39 7.15 -4.94 -10.48
N PHE A 40 6.56 -3.75 -10.47
CA PHE A 40 5.24 -3.45 -11.01
C PHE A 40 5.31 -3.26 -12.53
N ARG A 41 4.74 -4.21 -13.25
CA ARG A 41 4.68 -4.23 -14.71
C ARG A 41 3.30 -3.81 -15.18
N PHE A 42 3.17 -2.54 -15.53
CA PHE A 42 1.93 -2.05 -16.12
C PHE A 42 1.76 -2.60 -17.54
N VAL A 43 0.65 -3.31 -17.76
CA VAL A 43 0.31 -3.94 -19.05
C VAL A 43 -1.02 -3.39 -19.55
N GLU A 44 -1.14 -3.21 -20.86
CA GLU A 44 -2.38 -2.72 -21.48
C GLU A 44 -3.40 -3.86 -21.70
N THR A 45 -2.92 -5.07 -21.99
CA THR A 45 -3.75 -6.25 -22.27
C THR A 45 -3.24 -7.50 -21.54
N GLY A 46 -4.11 -8.52 -21.50
CA GLY A 46 -3.80 -9.81 -20.90
C GLY A 46 -4.06 -9.90 -19.39
N PRO A 47 -3.73 -11.06 -18.79
CA PRO A 47 -3.95 -11.30 -17.37
C PRO A 47 -3.03 -10.42 -16.51
N ALA A 48 -3.60 -9.86 -15.44
CA ALA A 48 -2.90 -9.03 -14.47
C ALA A 48 -3.30 -9.43 -13.04
N GLU A 49 -2.31 -9.51 -12.15
CA GLU A 49 -2.55 -9.76 -10.73
C GLU A 49 -3.33 -8.59 -10.10
N ILE A 50 -2.93 -7.35 -10.41
CA ILE A 50 -3.58 -6.14 -9.89
C ILE A 50 -4.39 -5.50 -11.02
N ARG A 51 -5.69 -5.31 -10.78
CA ARG A 51 -6.63 -4.75 -11.76
C ARG A 51 -7.34 -3.53 -11.18
N ILE A 52 -7.03 -2.36 -11.73
CA ILE A 52 -7.41 -1.07 -11.15
C ILE A 52 -8.68 -0.53 -11.82
N ALA A 53 -9.67 -0.25 -10.99
CA ALA A 53 -10.89 0.45 -11.31
C ALA A 53 -10.89 1.89 -10.75
N PHE A 54 -11.81 2.71 -11.27
CA PHE A 54 -12.12 4.08 -10.88
C PHE A 54 -13.64 4.24 -10.67
N LYS A 55 -14.24 3.37 -9.86
CA LYS A 55 -15.66 3.46 -9.47
C LYS A 55 -15.81 4.45 -8.33
N ASP A 56 -16.92 5.19 -8.31
CA ASP A 56 -17.28 6.10 -7.20
C ASP A 56 -17.82 5.33 -5.98
N ASP A 57 -17.02 4.39 -5.47
CA ASP A 57 -17.35 3.46 -4.36
C ASP A 57 -16.25 3.41 -3.29
N GLY A 58 -15.39 4.44 -3.24
CA GLY A 58 -14.26 4.55 -2.31
C GLY A 58 -12.92 4.12 -2.91
N SER A 59 -11.86 4.09 -2.12
CA SER A 59 -10.56 3.53 -2.54
C SER A 59 -10.24 2.30 -1.69
N GLY A 60 -9.63 1.29 -2.30
CA GLY A 60 -9.38 0.03 -1.62
C GLY A 60 -8.62 -0.96 -2.51
N SER A 61 -7.97 -1.95 -1.89
CA SER A 61 -7.35 -3.08 -2.58
C SER A 61 -7.44 -4.36 -1.75
N TYR A 62 -7.54 -5.50 -2.45
CA TYR A 62 -7.34 -6.81 -1.80
C TYR A 62 -5.89 -6.97 -1.33
N VAL A 63 -5.69 -7.78 -0.28
CA VAL A 63 -4.40 -7.88 0.40
C VAL A 63 -3.48 -8.90 -0.28
N GLY A 64 -2.40 -8.41 -0.89
CA GLY A 64 -1.33 -9.26 -1.40
C GLY A 64 -1.81 -10.35 -2.38
N THR A 65 -1.45 -11.61 -2.15
CA THR A 65 -1.82 -12.75 -3.01
C THR A 65 -3.32 -13.01 -3.08
N GLU A 66 -4.16 -12.41 -2.22
CA GLU A 66 -5.62 -12.53 -2.32
C GLU A 66 -6.16 -11.97 -3.65
N ASN A 67 -5.45 -11.02 -4.25
CA ASN A 67 -5.70 -10.53 -5.62
C ASN A 67 -5.81 -11.67 -6.66
N THR A 68 -5.14 -12.81 -6.44
CA THR A 68 -5.17 -13.98 -7.33
C THR A 68 -6.47 -14.79 -7.25
N ARG A 69 -7.28 -14.57 -6.20
CA ARG A 69 -8.56 -15.28 -5.98
C ARG A 69 -9.73 -14.56 -6.61
N ILE A 70 -9.53 -13.30 -7.03
CA ILE A 70 -10.58 -12.46 -7.59
C ILE A 70 -10.75 -12.80 -9.08
N PRO A 71 -12.00 -12.97 -9.57
CA PRO A 71 -12.28 -13.24 -10.98
C PRO A 71 -11.55 -12.27 -11.93
N ALA A 72 -11.10 -12.77 -13.09
CA ALA A 72 -10.22 -12.01 -14.00
C ALA A 72 -10.84 -10.71 -14.55
N GLU A 73 -12.18 -10.65 -14.62
CA GLU A 73 -12.94 -9.49 -15.09
C GLU A 73 -13.28 -8.49 -13.97
N GLU A 74 -13.07 -8.86 -12.71
CA GLU A 74 -13.35 -8.01 -11.57
C GLU A 74 -12.11 -7.20 -11.15
N PRO A 75 -12.27 -5.95 -10.72
CA PRO A 75 -11.17 -5.18 -10.18
C PRO A 75 -10.67 -5.77 -8.87
N THR A 76 -9.37 -5.64 -8.63
CA THR A 76 -8.75 -5.99 -7.34
C THR A 76 -8.28 -4.77 -6.55
N MET A 77 -8.38 -3.59 -7.16
CA MET A 77 -8.08 -2.30 -6.57
C MET A 77 -9.00 -1.25 -7.18
N ASN A 78 -9.41 -0.27 -6.39
CA ASN A 78 -10.22 0.86 -6.84
C ASN A 78 -9.67 2.19 -6.32
N PHE A 79 -9.75 3.23 -7.15
CA PHE A 79 -9.53 4.63 -6.75
C PHE A 79 -10.76 5.46 -7.10
N GLY A 80 -11.60 5.78 -6.12
CA GLY A 80 -12.89 6.41 -6.37
C GLY A 80 -12.92 7.93 -6.42
N SER A 81 -11.87 8.61 -5.93
CA SER A 81 -11.92 10.06 -5.70
C SER A 81 -10.86 10.86 -6.47
N PHE A 82 -10.12 10.23 -7.38
CA PHE A 82 -9.12 10.92 -8.18
C PHE A 82 -9.74 11.61 -9.40
N ASP A 83 -9.33 12.85 -9.60
CA ASP A 83 -9.66 13.68 -10.75
C ASP A 83 -8.43 14.49 -11.22
N ARG A 84 -8.64 15.41 -12.18
CA ARG A 84 -7.55 16.26 -12.70
C ARG A 84 -7.08 17.33 -11.71
N ASN A 85 -7.88 17.67 -10.71
CA ASN A 85 -7.60 18.70 -9.72
C ASN A 85 -7.04 18.12 -8.41
N THR A 86 -6.97 16.81 -8.31
CA THR A 86 -6.41 16.08 -7.18
C THR A 86 -4.96 16.51 -6.96
N ARG A 87 -4.66 16.85 -5.71
CA ARG A 87 -3.33 17.33 -5.30
C ARG A 87 -2.31 16.18 -5.29
N GLU A 88 -1.04 16.51 -5.48
CA GLU A 88 0.06 15.54 -5.41
C GLU A 88 0.09 14.78 -4.09
N GLU A 89 -0.19 15.44 -2.96
CA GLU A 89 -0.18 14.77 -1.65
C GLU A 89 -1.26 13.70 -1.54
N GLU A 90 -2.41 13.89 -2.20
CA GLU A 90 -3.51 12.94 -2.19
C GLU A 90 -3.27 11.78 -3.15
N PHE A 91 -2.71 12.05 -4.34
CA PHE A 91 -2.22 10.98 -5.22
C PHE A 91 -1.16 10.12 -4.51
N SER A 92 -0.21 10.76 -3.83
CA SER A 92 0.85 10.09 -3.07
C SER A 92 0.27 9.25 -1.94
N ARG A 93 -0.56 9.84 -1.08
CA ARG A 93 -1.19 9.17 0.06
C ARG A 93 -1.93 7.92 -0.38
N THR A 94 -2.94 8.09 -1.21
CA THR A 94 -3.91 7.04 -1.50
C THR A 94 -3.28 5.99 -2.41
N THR A 95 -2.48 6.37 -3.41
CA THR A 95 -1.79 5.37 -4.26
C THR A 95 -0.81 4.52 -3.46
N ILE A 96 0.05 5.14 -2.64
CA ILE A 96 1.04 4.37 -1.86
C ILE A 96 0.32 3.46 -0.86
N HIS A 97 -0.74 3.93 -0.22
CA HIS A 97 -1.56 3.15 0.72
C HIS A 97 -2.17 1.91 0.04
N GLU A 98 -2.90 2.09 -1.06
CA GLU A 98 -3.56 0.97 -1.75
C GLU A 98 -2.56 -0.04 -2.31
N PHE A 99 -1.41 0.42 -2.81
CA PHE A 99 -0.35 -0.49 -3.22
C PHE A 99 0.36 -1.16 -2.03
N GLY A 100 0.31 -0.58 -0.84
CA GLY A 100 0.70 -1.25 0.40
C GLY A 100 -0.19 -2.47 0.67
N HIS A 101 -1.51 -2.32 0.55
CA HIS A 101 -2.44 -3.46 0.60
C HIS A 101 -2.14 -4.49 -0.48
N ALA A 102 -1.95 -4.06 -1.73
CA ALA A 102 -1.60 -4.96 -2.82
C ALA A 102 -0.26 -5.70 -2.59
N LEU A 103 0.63 -5.19 -1.74
CA LEU A 103 1.86 -5.86 -1.31
C LEU A 103 1.68 -6.75 -0.08
N GLY A 104 0.52 -6.75 0.56
CA GLY A 104 0.21 -7.57 1.73
C GLY A 104 0.21 -6.81 3.06
N CYS A 105 0.40 -5.49 3.05
CA CYS A 105 0.31 -4.69 4.27
C CYS A 105 -1.15 -4.56 4.71
N ILE A 106 -1.36 -4.58 6.02
CA ILE A 106 -2.66 -4.34 6.66
C ILE A 106 -2.66 -2.95 7.31
N HIS A 107 -3.83 -2.49 7.75
CA HIS A 107 -3.94 -1.23 8.45
C HIS A 107 -3.20 -1.22 9.79
N GLU A 108 -2.45 -0.15 10.06
CA GLU A 108 -1.68 0.00 11.29
C GLU A 108 -2.58 0.08 12.54
N HIS A 109 -3.79 0.64 12.42
CA HIS A 109 -4.75 0.68 13.54
C HIS A 109 -5.29 -0.70 13.94
N GLN A 110 -5.18 -1.70 13.06
CA GLN A 110 -5.56 -3.09 13.34
C GLN A 110 -4.37 -3.94 13.79
N SER A 111 -3.17 -3.36 13.88
CA SER A 111 -2.01 -4.03 14.45
C SER A 111 -2.30 -4.48 15.89
N PRO A 112 -1.81 -5.67 16.31
CA PRO A 112 -1.87 -6.06 17.71
C PRO A 112 -1.27 -5.01 18.66
N ALA A 113 -0.29 -4.23 18.18
CA ALA A 113 0.38 -3.19 18.92
C ALA A 113 -0.38 -1.85 18.98
N ALA A 114 -1.47 -1.68 18.22
CA ALA A 114 -2.15 -0.40 18.10
C ALA A 114 -2.70 0.12 19.44
N GLU A 115 -2.56 1.41 19.72
CA GLU A 115 -2.95 2.00 21.02
C GLU A 115 -4.11 3.01 20.94
N ILE A 116 -4.84 3.04 19.84
CA ILE A 116 -5.94 4.00 19.63
C ILE A 116 -7.07 3.77 20.64
N LYS A 117 -7.50 4.86 21.28
CA LYS A 117 -8.57 4.86 22.30
C LYS A 117 -9.90 5.24 21.65
N TRP A 118 -10.57 4.25 21.06
CA TRP A 118 -11.83 4.43 20.36
C TRP A 118 -12.97 4.87 21.28
N ASP A 119 -13.79 5.81 20.80
CA ASP A 119 -15.14 6.07 21.32
C ASP A 119 -16.13 5.32 20.40
N GLU A 120 -16.51 4.10 20.79
CA GLU A 120 -17.37 3.24 19.96
C GLU A 120 -18.70 3.90 19.60
N GLY A 121 -19.30 4.66 20.53
CA GLY A 121 -20.57 5.36 20.26
C GLY A 121 -20.41 6.39 19.13
N ARG A 122 -19.33 7.17 19.17
CA ARG A 122 -19.03 8.16 18.13
C ARG A 122 -18.54 7.53 16.82
N LEU A 123 -17.86 6.38 16.87
CA LEU A 123 -17.50 5.61 15.68
C LEU A 123 -18.74 5.17 14.91
N LEU A 124 -19.74 4.60 15.61
CA LEU A 124 -20.99 4.15 14.99
C LEU A 124 -21.74 5.30 14.31
N GLU A 125 -21.73 6.51 14.90
CA GLU A 125 -22.33 7.69 14.27
C GLU A 125 -21.55 8.16 13.06
N TYR A 126 -20.22 8.22 13.16
CA TYR A 126 -19.34 8.75 12.14
C TYR A 126 -19.31 7.91 10.85
N PHE A 127 -19.40 6.59 10.98
CA PHE A 127 -19.27 5.65 9.85
C PHE A 127 -20.62 5.21 9.24
N LYS A 128 -21.74 5.85 9.59
CA LYS A 128 -23.02 5.56 8.92
C LYS A 128 -22.88 5.72 7.39
N PRO A 129 -23.47 4.82 6.59
CA PRO A 129 -24.45 3.80 6.97
C PRO A 129 -23.87 2.41 7.27
N TRP A 130 -22.56 2.28 7.58
CA TRP A 130 -21.99 0.97 7.89
C TRP A 130 -22.65 0.35 9.13
N SER A 131 -22.83 -0.97 9.11
CA SER A 131 -23.33 -1.70 10.28
C SER A 131 -22.28 -1.73 11.38
N LYS A 132 -22.72 -2.01 12.61
CA LYS A 132 -21.82 -2.16 13.76
C LYS A 132 -20.76 -3.23 13.50
N GLU A 133 -21.15 -4.34 12.89
CA GLU A 133 -20.27 -5.47 12.58
C GLU A 133 -19.21 -5.09 11.55
N THR A 134 -19.58 -4.29 10.54
CA THR A 134 -18.65 -3.75 9.54
C THR A 134 -17.63 -2.81 10.18
N ILE A 135 -18.08 -1.93 11.08
CA ILE A 135 -17.18 -1.01 11.81
C ILE A 135 -16.27 -1.79 12.75
N GLU A 136 -16.82 -2.78 13.46
CA GLU A 136 -16.05 -3.66 14.33
C GLU A 136 -14.94 -4.35 13.54
N HIS A 137 -15.28 -4.97 12.41
CA HIS A 137 -14.32 -5.72 11.60
C HIS A 137 -13.25 -4.83 10.95
N ASN A 138 -13.63 -3.67 10.41
CA ASN A 138 -12.72 -2.83 9.61
C ASN A 138 -11.93 -1.79 10.44
N ILE A 139 -12.48 -1.36 11.58
CA ILE A 139 -11.93 -0.23 12.35
C ILE A 139 -11.45 -0.66 13.74
N ILE A 140 -12.23 -1.45 14.47
CA ILE A 140 -11.98 -1.70 15.90
C ILE A 140 -11.12 -2.95 16.11
N SER A 141 -11.48 -4.02 15.42
CA SER A 141 -10.86 -5.34 15.55
C SER A 141 -9.39 -5.30 15.15
N LYS A 142 -8.55 -5.86 16.03
CA LYS A 142 -7.13 -6.07 15.80
C LYS A 142 -6.85 -7.50 15.37
N TYR A 143 -5.81 -7.69 14.58
CA TYR A 143 -5.28 -9.01 14.32
C TYR A 143 -4.70 -9.64 15.60
N ALA A 144 -4.78 -10.96 15.71
CA ALA A 144 -4.14 -11.68 16.80
C ALA A 144 -2.61 -11.62 16.69
N GLN A 145 -1.91 -11.58 17.82
CA GLN A 145 -0.44 -11.65 17.84
C GLN A 145 0.02 -12.95 17.14
N GLY A 146 0.96 -12.83 16.20
CA GLY A 146 1.47 -13.97 15.41
C GLY A 146 0.63 -14.34 14.18
N ALA A 147 -0.59 -13.82 14.04
CA ALA A 147 -1.36 -13.97 12.79
C ALA A 147 -0.83 -13.06 11.67
N VAL A 148 -0.17 -11.97 12.06
CA VAL A 148 0.39 -10.96 11.17
C VAL A 148 1.83 -10.65 11.57
N VAL A 149 2.64 -10.20 10.61
CA VAL A 149 3.94 -9.61 10.89
C VAL A 149 3.70 -8.15 11.18
N ASN A 150 3.98 -7.72 12.40
CA ASN A 150 3.78 -6.34 12.83
C ASN A 150 5.08 -5.73 13.37
N THR A 151 5.08 -4.41 13.44
CA THR A 151 6.14 -3.61 14.08
C THR A 151 5.55 -2.94 15.34
N ALA A 152 6.37 -2.18 16.07
CA ALA A 152 5.87 -1.38 17.19
C ALA A 152 4.90 -0.30 16.68
N PHE A 153 3.86 0.04 17.43
CA PHE A 153 2.88 1.02 16.94
C PHE A 153 3.50 2.41 16.74
N ASP A 154 3.23 3.00 15.58
CA ASP A 154 3.66 4.34 15.20
C ASP A 154 2.50 5.05 14.48
N MET A 155 2.41 6.37 14.63
CA MET A 155 1.41 7.20 13.95
C MET A 155 1.83 7.63 12.55
N ARG A 156 3.07 7.38 12.15
CA ARG A 156 3.66 7.79 10.85
C ARG A 156 3.48 6.82 9.67
N PRO A 157 3.24 5.50 9.85
CA PRO A 157 3.06 4.57 8.75
C PRO A 157 2.04 5.03 7.72
N ILE A 158 2.33 4.83 6.44
CA ILE A 158 1.39 5.13 5.36
C ILE A 158 0.11 4.30 5.48
N MET A 159 0.19 3.14 6.13
CA MET A 159 -0.94 2.22 6.36
C MET A 159 -1.82 2.62 7.54
N LEU A 160 -1.51 3.70 8.26
CA LEU A 160 -2.40 4.24 9.28
C LEU A 160 -3.49 5.09 8.65
N TYR A 161 -4.74 4.67 8.82
CA TYR A 161 -5.88 5.44 8.34
C TYR A 161 -6.06 6.75 9.15
N PHE A 162 -6.59 7.78 8.49
CA PHE A 162 -6.92 9.04 9.16
C PHE A 162 -8.22 8.88 9.97
N PHE A 163 -8.16 9.24 11.23
CA PHE A 163 -9.27 9.23 12.16
C PHE A 163 -9.33 10.58 12.87
N PRO A 164 -10.45 11.32 12.80
CA PRO A 164 -10.56 12.59 13.49
C PRO A 164 -10.57 12.40 15.02
N ALA A 165 -10.13 13.43 15.74
CA ALA A 165 -10.12 13.42 17.21
C ALA A 165 -11.52 13.16 17.81
N SER A 166 -12.58 13.57 17.11
CA SER A 166 -13.96 13.44 17.55
C SER A 166 -14.39 12.00 17.83
N ILE A 167 -13.78 10.99 17.19
CA ILE A 167 -14.12 9.56 17.36
C ILE A 167 -13.20 8.82 18.34
N THR A 168 -12.42 9.56 19.12
CA THR A 168 -11.52 9.02 20.15
C THR A 168 -11.87 9.57 21.52
N THR A 169 -11.63 8.79 22.58
CA THR A 169 -11.93 9.20 23.96
C THR A 169 -10.92 10.19 24.53
N ASN A 170 -9.71 10.25 23.98
CA ASN A 170 -8.64 11.16 24.37
C ASN A 170 -8.50 12.39 23.46
N ASN A 171 -9.42 12.58 22.50
CA ASN A 171 -9.41 13.67 21.52
C ASN A 171 -8.11 13.76 20.71
N LEU A 172 -7.47 12.63 20.41
CA LEU A 172 -6.30 12.58 19.54
C LEU A 172 -6.71 12.09 18.15
N SER A 173 -6.37 12.86 17.12
CA SER A 173 -6.51 12.42 15.73
C SER A 173 -5.27 11.65 15.26
N THR A 174 -5.45 10.70 14.36
CA THR A 174 -4.30 10.17 13.59
C THR A 174 -3.94 11.16 12.46
N PRO A 175 -2.68 11.22 12.02
CA PRO A 175 -2.26 12.16 10.98
C PRO A 175 -2.69 11.69 9.58
N LEU A 176 -2.73 12.63 8.64
CA LEU A 176 -2.77 12.34 7.21
C LEU A 176 -1.36 12.10 6.70
N ASN A 177 -0.91 10.84 6.74
CA ASN A 177 0.39 10.44 6.21
C ASN A 177 0.31 10.35 4.68
N SER A 178 1.19 11.04 3.96
CA SER A 178 1.19 11.05 2.49
C SER A 178 2.42 10.41 1.86
N VAL A 179 3.35 9.91 2.68
CA VAL A 179 4.62 9.31 2.27
C VAL A 179 4.97 8.12 3.14
N LEU A 180 5.87 7.26 2.67
CA LEU A 180 6.43 6.18 3.48
C LEU A 180 7.25 6.74 4.65
N SER A 181 6.91 6.30 5.87
CA SER A 181 7.73 6.45 7.06
C SER A 181 9.00 5.58 6.97
N ASP A 182 9.98 5.82 7.84
CA ASP A 182 11.17 4.96 7.90
C ASP A 182 10.85 3.54 8.36
N GLN A 183 9.78 3.41 9.14
CA GLN A 183 9.24 2.13 9.57
C GLN A 183 8.60 1.36 8.41
N ASP A 184 7.82 2.02 7.54
CA ASP A 184 7.27 1.39 6.34
C ASP A 184 8.40 0.85 5.44
N LYS A 185 9.43 1.67 5.21
CA LYS A 185 10.59 1.32 4.39
C LYS A 185 11.34 0.12 4.96
N THR A 186 11.59 0.13 6.27
CA THR A 186 12.30 -0.96 6.96
C THR A 186 11.46 -2.24 6.97
N PHE A 187 10.18 -2.13 7.28
CA PHE A 187 9.24 -3.25 7.30
C PHE A 187 9.16 -3.91 5.93
N ILE A 188 8.86 -3.16 4.88
CA ILE A 188 8.68 -3.74 3.55
C ILE A 188 9.97 -4.34 3.00
N ASN A 189 11.14 -3.78 3.37
CA ASN A 189 12.43 -4.34 3.00
C ASN A 189 12.70 -5.69 3.70
N SER A 190 12.22 -5.86 4.93
CA SER A 190 12.34 -7.15 5.64
C SER A 190 11.45 -8.23 5.02
N ILE A 191 10.29 -7.85 4.47
CA ILE A 191 9.39 -8.75 3.73
C ILE A 191 9.95 -9.07 2.33
N TYR A 192 10.43 -8.04 1.62
CA TYR A 192 10.94 -8.14 0.25
C TYR A 192 12.39 -7.66 0.15
N PRO A 193 13.37 -8.41 0.70
CA PRO A 193 14.75 -7.96 0.73
C PRO A 193 15.38 -7.95 -0.66
N PHE A 194 16.15 -6.89 -0.96
CA PHE A 194 17.03 -6.87 -2.11
C PHE A 194 18.18 -7.85 -1.88
N GLN A 195 18.49 -8.66 -2.88
CA GLN A 195 19.68 -9.51 -2.81
C GLN A 195 20.95 -8.66 -2.92
N ASN A 196 21.60 -8.41 -1.79
CA ASN A 196 22.94 -7.85 -1.78
C ASN A 196 23.96 -8.95 -2.14
N ARG A 197 24.61 -8.83 -3.31
CA ARG A 197 25.90 -9.49 -3.51
C ARG A 197 26.94 -8.74 -2.65
N ALA A 198 27.22 -9.23 -1.44
CA ALA A 198 28.44 -8.85 -0.73
C ALA A 198 28.96 -9.95 0.21
N LYS A 199 30.09 -10.53 -0.22
CA LYS A 199 31.17 -11.18 0.56
C LYS A 199 30.83 -12.43 1.39
N GLY A 200 31.05 -13.59 0.76
CA GLY A 200 31.53 -14.80 1.43
C GLY A 200 30.46 -15.70 2.02
N SER A 201 29.82 -16.53 1.19
CA SER A 201 29.28 -17.81 1.66
C SER A 201 29.25 -18.79 0.50
N PHE A 202 30.08 -19.82 0.61
CA PHE A 202 30.12 -20.97 -0.28
C PHE A 202 28.89 -21.85 0.00
N TYR A 203 27.82 -21.67 -0.76
CA TYR A 203 26.82 -22.71 -0.93
C TYR A 203 26.54 -22.92 -2.41
N SER A 204 27.07 -24.05 -2.88
CA SER A 204 26.63 -24.91 -3.99
C SER A 204 25.83 -24.26 -5.12
N PHE A 205 26.48 -24.24 -6.29
CA PHE A 205 25.90 -23.96 -7.59
C PHE A 205 24.63 -24.80 -7.87
N SER A 206 23.51 -24.11 -8.14
CA SER A 206 22.48 -24.57 -9.08
C SER A 206 22.52 -23.62 -10.26
N THR A 207 22.90 -24.12 -11.45
CA THR A 207 23.26 -23.32 -12.63
C THR A 207 22.08 -22.88 -13.50
N LEU A 208 20.92 -22.56 -12.93
CA LEU A 208 19.85 -21.90 -13.68
C LEU A 208 19.26 -20.74 -12.87
N GLU A 209 19.42 -19.53 -13.43
CA GLU A 209 18.95 -18.21 -12.96
C GLU A 209 19.80 -17.48 -11.90
N ASN A 210 21.11 -17.40 -12.15
CA ASN A 210 21.88 -16.25 -11.69
C ASN A 210 21.41 -14.99 -12.45
N ARG A 211 20.47 -14.24 -11.87
CA ARG A 211 20.00 -12.96 -12.42
C ARG A 211 21.14 -11.92 -12.37
N PRO A 212 21.57 -11.33 -13.49
CA PRO A 212 22.33 -10.09 -13.48
C PRO A 212 21.50 -9.00 -12.81
N TRP A 213 22.08 -8.27 -11.85
CA TRP A 213 21.44 -7.08 -11.28
C TRP A 213 21.08 -6.12 -12.43
N TYR A 214 19.78 -5.97 -12.66
CA TYR A 214 19.23 -4.96 -13.53
C TYR A 214 18.75 -3.84 -12.61
N PRO A 215 19.31 -2.62 -12.68
CA PRO A 215 18.67 -1.48 -12.04
C PRO A 215 17.22 -1.39 -12.55
N PRO A 216 16.26 -0.88 -11.75
CA PRO A 216 14.92 -0.62 -12.22
C PRO A 216 15.02 0.15 -13.55
N MET A 217 14.65 -0.50 -14.65
CA MET A 217 14.49 0.21 -15.91
C MET A 217 13.33 1.15 -15.69
N PHE A 218 13.63 2.44 -15.55
CA PHE A 218 12.67 3.51 -15.78
C PHE A 218 12.16 3.35 -17.20
N LEU A 219 11.11 2.56 -17.38
CA LEU A 219 10.34 2.51 -18.63
C LEU A 219 9.48 3.77 -18.66
N ASN A 220 10.16 4.92 -18.81
CA ASN A 220 9.72 6.17 -19.45
C ASN A 220 10.81 7.24 -19.22
N PRO A 221 11.47 7.74 -20.27
CA PRO A 221 12.46 8.80 -20.16
C PRO A 221 11.73 10.14 -20.05
N SER A 222 11.35 10.52 -18.85
CA SER A 222 11.33 11.94 -18.48
C SER A 222 11.74 12.03 -17.01
N ARG A 223 12.96 12.52 -16.79
CA ARG A 223 13.32 13.11 -15.50
C ARG A 223 12.42 14.33 -15.31
N SER A 224 11.20 14.14 -14.82
CA SER A 224 10.59 15.20 -14.04
C SER A 224 11.42 15.28 -12.76
N ASN A 225 12.00 16.44 -12.48
CA ASN A 225 12.62 16.71 -11.19
C ASN A 225 11.53 16.48 -10.13
N MET A 226 11.58 15.32 -9.49
CA MET A 226 10.56 14.84 -8.56
C MET A 226 10.64 15.66 -7.28
N THR A 227 9.71 16.59 -7.09
CA THR A 227 9.36 17.06 -5.75
C THR A 227 8.42 16.02 -5.15
N GLN A 228 8.96 14.94 -4.57
CA GLN A 228 8.12 14.06 -3.75
C GLN A 228 7.58 14.90 -2.58
N PRO A 229 6.29 14.74 -2.21
CA PRO A 229 5.81 15.27 -0.94
C PRO A 229 6.78 14.84 0.16
N THR A 230 7.07 15.74 1.10
CA THR A 230 7.90 15.42 2.25
C THR A 230 7.01 15.32 3.47
N TYR A 231 7.44 14.51 4.43
CA TYR A 231 6.80 14.49 5.74
C TYR A 231 6.83 15.90 6.32
N LYS A 232 5.65 16.54 6.44
CA LYS A 232 5.52 17.83 7.12
C LYS A 232 5.10 17.54 8.56
N PRO A 233 5.99 17.64 9.56
CA PRO A 233 5.55 17.66 10.94
C PRO A 233 4.60 18.85 11.12
N ARG A 234 3.42 18.63 11.70
CA ARG A 234 2.58 19.76 12.12
C ARG A 234 3.30 20.51 13.24
N ARG A 235 3.35 21.83 13.11
CA ARG A 235 3.75 22.74 14.19
C ARG A 235 2.73 22.71 15.32
#